data_AF-A0A9D8MI61-F1
#
_entry.id   AF-A0A9D8MI61-F1
#
_cell.length_a   1.000
_cell.length_b   1.000
_cell.length_c   1.000
_cell.angle_alpha   90.00
_cell.angle_beta   90.00
_cell.angle_gamma   90.00
#
_symmetry.space_group_name_H-M   'P 1'
#
loop_
_entity.id
_entity.type
_entity.pdbx_description
1 polymer ?
#
loop_
_entity_poly.entity_id
_entity_poly.type
_entity_poly.pdbx_seq_one_letter_code
_entity_poly.pdbx_strand_id
1 'polypeptide(L)'
;MKTKRIVLAVVLAVMICTQVAAQGFRRESFPEGSYSPVTNINRSGYPRVLADNSVMFRVNAPQAQSVQIDLCGTKYDMQKSEGGMWTVTTKPQVPGYHYYFLIVDGVSVADPASQTFYGCSRWSSAIEIQEAGMDDFEFHDVPHGEVRTVHYFSQVDGSWRPLMV
;
A
#
# COMPACT_ATOMS: atom_id res chain seq x y z
N MET A 1 -7.85 -43.76 36.61
CA MET A 1 -8.39 -43.18 35.34
C MET A 1 -8.30 -41.65 35.25
N LYS A 2 -8.53 -40.88 36.34
CA LYS A 2 -8.46 -39.41 36.33
C LYS A 2 -7.06 -38.85 36.02
N THR A 3 -6.01 -39.44 36.60
CA THR A 3 -4.62 -38.97 36.44
C THR A 3 -4.10 -39.10 34.99
N LYS A 4 -4.46 -40.17 34.27
CA LYS A 4 -4.09 -40.36 32.86
C LYS A 4 -4.76 -39.34 31.92
N ARG A 5 -5.97 -38.88 32.26
CA ARG A 5 -6.69 -37.85 31.49
C ARG A 5 -6.10 -36.45 31.70
N ILE A 6 -5.62 -36.15 32.91
CA ILE A 6 -4.96 -34.87 33.21
C ILE A 6 -3.60 -34.79 32.52
N VAL A 7 -2.80 -35.87 32.57
CA VAL A 7 -1.50 -35.92 31.87
C VAL A 7 -1.69 -35.78 30.36
N LEU A 8 -2.69 -36.45 29.77
CA LEU A 8 -2.98 -36.34 28.34
C LEU A 8 -3.45 -34.93 27.94
N ALA A 9 -4.26 -34.27 28.76
CA ALA A 9 -4.72 -32.90 28.50
C ALA A 9 -3.57 -31.87 28.58
N VAL A 10 -2.64 -32.04 29.55
CA VAL A 10 -1.46 -31.18 29.67
C VAL A 10 -0.50 -31.39 28.49
N VAL A 11 -0.29 -32.64 28.05
CA VAL A 11 0.54 -32.94 26.88
C VAL A 11 -0.06 -32.36 25.60
N LEU A 12 -1.39 -32.44 25.41
CA LEU A 12 -2.07 -31.80 24.28
C LEU A 12 -1.94 -30.27 24.32
N ALA A 13 -2.13 -29.65 25.48
CA ALA A 13 -2.01 -28.21 25.64
C ALA A 13 -0.59 -27.69 25.37
N VAL A 14 0.44 -28.43 25.80
CA VAL A 14 1.85 -28.10 25.52
C VAL A 14 2.17 -28.29 24.03
N MET A 15 1.68 -29.35 23.37
CA MET A 15 1.85 -29.50 21.91
C MET A 15 1.21 -28.35 21.12
N ILE A 16 -0.01 -27.94 21.49
CA ILE A 16 -0.70 -26.82 20.84
C ILE A 16 0.08 -25.51 21.06
N CYS A 17 0.62 -25.28 22.27
CA CYS A 17 1.41 -24.10 22.57
C CYS A 17 2.73 -24.05 21.77
N THR A 18 3.37 -25.20 21.50
CA THR A 18 4.56 -25.27 20.64
C THR A 18 4.27 -25.06 19.15
N GLN A 19 3.09 -25.45 18.66
CA GLN A 19 2.69 -25.22 17.26
C GLN A 19 2.38 -23.75 16.97
N VAL A 20 1.84 -23.01 17.95
CA VAL A 20 1.59 -21.56 17.81
C VAL A 20 2.90 -20.77 17.85
N ALA A 21 3.86 -21.16 18.70
CA ALA A 21 5.18 -20.53 18.75
C ALA A 21 6.07 -20.84 17.53
N ALA A 22 5.83 -21.96 16.83
CA ALA A 22 6.54 -22.35 15.62
C ALA A 22 6.01 -21.69 14.34
N GLN A 23 4.92 -20.94 14.42
CA GLN A 23 4.54 -20.00 13.35
C GLN A 23 5.45 -18.78 13.44
N GLY A 24 6.73 -18.97 13.10
CA GLY A 24 7.63 -17.86 12.82
C GLY A 24 6.96 -16.94 11.79
N PHE A 25 7.21 -15.64 11.91
CA PHE A 25 6.74 -14.63 10.97
C PHE A 25 7.14 -15.06 9.55
N ARG A 26 6.24 -15.70 8.81
CA ARG A 26 6.51 -16.12 7.44
C ARG A 26 6.69 -14.84 6.65
N ARG A 27 7.92 -14.59 6.22
CA ARG A 27 8.21 -13.54 5.25
C ARG A 27 7.40 -13.87 4.01
N GLU A 28 6.48 -12.98 3.65
CA GLU A 28 5.67 -13.17 2.46
C GLU A 28 6.59 -13.28 1.25
N SER A 29 6.45 -14.36 0.48
CA SER A 29 7.17 -14.53 -0.78
C SER A 29 6.48 -13.72 -1.85
N PHE A 30 7.22 -12.81 -2.45
CA PHE A 30 6.73 -11.95 -3.49
C PHE A 30 7.00 -12.57 -4.88
N PRO A 31 6.07 -12.45 -5.85
CA PRO A 31 6.36 -12.74 -7.24
C PRO A 31 7.69 -12.14 -7.71
N GLU A 32 8.43 -12.90 -8.52
CA GLU A 32 9.73 -12.53 -9.09
C GLU A 32 9.63 -11.27 -9.96
N GLY A 33 10.72 -10.49 -10.03
CA GLY A 33 10.81 -9.29 -10.87
C GLY A 33 9.92 -8.11 -10.46
N SER A 34 9.28 -8.21 -9.30
CA SER A 34 8.31 -7.22 -8.83
C SER A 34 8.87 -6.39 -7.68
N TYR A 35 8.36 -5.18 -7.50
CA TYR A 35 8.87 -4.23 -6.52
C TYR A 35 7.77 -3.47 -5.78
N SER A 36 8.12 -2.92 -4.61
CA SER A 36 7.29 -1.96 -3.90
C SER A 36 7.54 -0.57 -4.49
N PRO A 37 6.52 0.15 -4.97
CA PRO A 37 6.64 1.55 -5.38
C PRO A 37 7.24 2.42 -4.29
N VAL A 38 7.96 3.47 -4.71
CA VAL A 38 8.55 4.47 -3.81
C VAL A 38 7.49 5.28 -3.05
N THR A 39 6.26 5.30 -3.56
CA THR A 39 5.09 5.98 -2.97
C THR A 39 4.45 5.19 -1.83
N ASN A 40 4.89 3.96 -1.53
CA ASN A 40 4.38 3.22 -0.38
C ASN A 40 4.95 3.77 0.95
N ILE A 41 4.14 3.78 2.00
CA ILE A 41 4.62 4.04 3.37
C ILE A 41 5.47 2.85 3.84
N ASN A 42 4.98 1.62 3.63
CA ASN A 42 5.74 0.41 3.88
C ASN A 42 6.44 -0.04 2.59
N ARG A 43 7.76 0.17 2.52
CA ARG A 43 8.61 -0.20 1.37
C ARG A 43 8.78 -1.71 1.12
N SER A 44 8.11 -2.56 1.89
CA SER A 44 8.05 -4.02 1.68
C SER A 44 6.61 -4.54 1.62
N GLY A 45 5.65 -3.67 1.28
CA GLY A 45 4.23 -3.97 1.30
C GLY A 45 3.54 -3.88 -0.06
N TYR A 46 2.28 -3.49 0.01
CA TYR A 46 1.37 -3.28 -1.12
C TYR A 46 0.98 -1.80 -1.19
N PRO A 47 0.54 -1.27 -2.36
CA PRO A 47 0.48 -1.94 -3.66
C PRO A 47 1.86 -2.37 -4.17
N ARG A 48 1.88 -3.31 -5.11
CA ARG A 48 3.11 -3.90 -5.62
C ARG A 48 3.08 -3.99 -7.14
N VAL A 49 4.12 -3.51 -7.79
CA VAL A 49 4.22 -3.54 -9.26
C VAL A 49 4.89 -4.83 -9.67
N LEU A 50 4.23 -5.56 -10.58
CA LEU A 50 4.72 -6.82 -11.13
C LEU A 50 5.64 -6.56 -12.32
N ALA A 51 6.34 -7.61 -12.78
CA ALA A 51 7.34 -7.51 -13.84
C ALA A 51 6.78 -7.01 -15.19
N ASP A 52 5.45 -7.13 -15.40
CA ASP A 52 4.75 -6.64 -16.60
C ASP A 52 4.09 -5.26 -16.39
N ASN A 53 4.44 -4.54 -15.32
CA ASN A 53 3.83 -3.28 -14.89
C ASN A 53 2.35 -3.37 -14.48
N SER A 54 1.78 -4.57 -14.32
CA SER A 54 0.50 -4.69 -13.61
C SER A 54 0.70 -4.42 -12.11
N VAL A 55 -0.35 -3.94 -11.45
CA VAL A 55 -0.28 -3.56 -10.04
C VAL A 55 -1.16 -4.49 -9.22
N MET A 56 -0.56 -5.14 -8.24
CA MET A 56 -1.26 -5.94 -7.25
C MET A 56 -1.57 -5.09 -6.03
N PHE A 57 -2.87 -4.92 -5.74
CA PHE A 57 -3.37 -4.24 -4.55
C PHE A 57 -3.84 -5.24 -3.50
N ARG A 58 -3.74 -4.83 -2.24
CA ARG A 58 -4.21 -5.62 -1.09
C ARG A 58 -4.73 -4.71 0.01
N VAL A 59 -5.93 -4.99 0.49
CA VAL A 59 -6.60 -4.20 1.53
C VAL A 59 -7.20 -5.14 2.59
N ASN A 60 -6.95 -4.85 3.87
CA ASN A 60 -7.60 -5.57 4.97
C ASN A 60 -8.91 -4.86 5.37
N ALA A 61 -10.05 -5.42 4.99
CA ALA A 61 -11.36 -4.84 5.27
C ALA A 61 -12.39 -5.97 5.50
N PRO A 62 -12.32 -6.69 6.63
CA PRO A 62 -13.05 -7.94 6.83
C PRO A 62 -14.57 -7.76 6.87
N GLN A 63 -15.05 -6.57 7.22
CA GLN A 63 -16.49 -6.26 7.29
C GLN A 63 -17.05 -5.61 6.03
N ALA A 64 -16.18 -5.17 5.10
CA ALA A 64 -16.63 -4.60 3.84
C ALA A 64 -17.43 -5.64 3.03
N GLN A 65 -18.40 -5.16 2.26
CA GLN A 65 -19.22 -5.92 1.33
C GLN A 65 -18.67 -5.81 -0.10
N SER A 66 -18.08 -4.67 -0.45
CA SER A 66 -17.36 -4.47 -1.70
C SER A 66 -16.13 -3.60 -1.51
N VAL A 67 -15.07 -3.92 -2.27
CA VAL A 67 -13.88 -3.08 -2.39
C VAL A 67 -13.49 -3.02 -3.85
N GLN A 68 -13.19 -1.83 -4.35
CA GLN A 68 -12.64 -1.60 -5.69
C GLN A 68 -11.39 -0.73 -5.61
N ILE A 69 -10.52 -0.86 -6.61
CA ILE A 69 -9.49 0.14 -6.91
C ILE A 69 -9.98 0.99 -8.06
N ASP A 70 -9.95 2.30 -7.93
CA ASP A 70 -10.10 3.25 -9.03
C ASP A 70 -8.71 3.81 -9.36
N LEU A 71 -8.12 3.34 -10.46
CA LEU A 71 -6.81 3.76 -10.95
C LEU A 71 -7.01 4.57 -12.23
N CYS A 72 -6.79 5.88 -12.14
CA CYS A 72 -6.98 6.83 -13.25
C CYS A 72 -8.35 6.69 -13.96
N GLY A 73 -9.44 6.44 -13.20
CA GLY A 73 -10.80 6.28 -13.73
C GLY A 73 -11.16 4.85 -14.14
N THR A 74 -10.20 3.93 -14.18
CA THR A 74 -10.46 2.51 -14.42
C THR A 74 -10.70 1.81 -13.10
N LYS A 75 -11.89 1.22 -12.95
CA LYS A 75 -12.30 0.50 -11.73
C LYS A 75 -12.01 -0.99 -11.83
N TYR A 76 -11.43 -1.53 -10.77
CA TYR A 76 -11.10 -2.94 -10.62
C TYR A 76 -11.78 -3.49 -9.37
N ASP A 77 -12.71 -4.43 -9.54
CA ASP A 77 -13.35 -5.13 -8.42
C ASP A 77 -12.33 -6.03 -7.71
N MET A 78 -12.24 -5.90 -6.39
CA MET A 78 -11.36 -6.73 -5.58
C MET A 78 -12.06 -8.01 -5.13
N GLN A 79 -11.29 -9.07 -4.98
CA GLN A 79 -11.77 -10.35 -4.49
C GLN A 79 -11.44 -10.50 -3.00
N LYS A 80 -12.46 -10.81 -2.20
CA LYS A 80 -12.33 -11.08 -0.77
C LYS A 80 -11.97 -12.54 -0.53
N SER A 81 -10.93 -12.78 0.26
CA SER A 81 -10.57 -14.10 0.79
C SER A 81 -11.23 -14.36 2.16
N GLU A 82 -11.20 -15.61 2.63
CA GLU A 82 -11.81 -16.03 3.91
C GLU A 82 -11.32 -15.24 5.12
N GLY A 83 -10.08 -14.72 5.09
CA GLY A 83 -9.49 -13.90 6.16
C GLY A 83 -9.92 -12.42 6.14
N GLY A 84 -10.79 -12.00 5.23
CA GLY A 84 -11.20 -10.61 5.08
C GLY A 84 -10.22 -9.71 4.33
N MET A 85 -9.17 -10.32 3.74
CA MET A 85 -8.24 -9.65 2.84
C MET A 85 -8.83 -9.57 1.43
N TRP A 86 -8.80 -8.37 0.87
CA TRP A 86 -9.19 -8.06 -0.49
C TRP A 86 -7.96 -7.95 -1.37
N THR A 87 -7.98 -8.54 -2.57
CA THR A 87 -6.89 -8.45 -3.54
C THR A 87 -7.40 -8.21 -4.95
N VAL A 88 -6.63 -7.49 -5.76
CA VAL A 88 -6.83 -7.40 -7.21
C VAL A 88 -5.49 -7.16 -7.89
N THR A 89 -5.37 -7.62 -9.14
CA THR A 89 -4.27 -7.27 -10.04
C THR A 89 -4.85 -6.54 -11.23
N THR A 90 -4.29 -5.36 -11.53
CA THR A 90 -4.74 -4.55 -12.66
C THR A 90 -4.27 -5.13 -13.99
N LYS A 91 -4.68 -4.50 -15.10
CA LYS A 91 -3.93 -4.64 -16.36
C LYS A 91 -2.56 -3.94 -16.21
N PRO A 92 -1.57 -4.24 -17.07
CA PRO A 92 -0.34 -3.45 -17.18
C PRO A 92 -0.61 -1.95 -17.24
N GLN A 93 0.15 -1.18 -16.47
CA GLN A 93 0.12 0.28 -16.48
C GLN A 93 1.29 0.83 -17.29
N VAL A 94 1.08 2.01 -17.88
CA VAL A 94 2.17 2.74 -18.51
C VAL A 94 3.12 3.29 -17.44
N PRO A 95 4.42 3.48 -17.75
CA PRO A 95 5.34 4.14 -16.82
C PRO A 95 4.87 5.52 -16.37
N GLY A 96 5.34 5.93 -15.19
CA GLY A 96 5.08 7.23 -14.57
C GLY A 96 4.15 7.17 -13.35
N TYR A 97 3.71 8.38 -12.97
CA TYR A 97 2.94 8.64 -11.76
C TYR A 97 1.41 8.58 -12.02
N HIS A 98 0.70 7.79 -11.21
CA HIS A 98 -0.75 7.60 -11.34
C HIS A 98 -1.49 7.80 -10.02
N TYR A 99 -2.53 8.65 -10.01
CA TYR A 99 -3.44 8.76 -8.87
C TYR A 99 -4.37 7.54 -8.80
N TYR A 100 -4.65 7.07 -7.59
CA TYR A 100 -5.64 6.02 -7.38
C TYR A 100 -6.39 6.18 -6.05
N PHE A 101 -7.52 5.48 -5.94
CA PHE A 101 -8.39 5.50 -4.79
C PHE A 101 -8.92 4.11 -4.46
N LEU A 102 -9.14 3.84 -3.17
CA LEU A 102 -9.96 2.71 -2.74
C LEU A 102 -11.43 3.15 -2.77
N ILE A 103 -12.32 2.29 -3.24
CA ILE A 103 -13.76 2.44 -3.10
C ILE A 103 -14.23 1.32 -2.19
N VAL A 104 -14.52 1.62 -0.92
CA VAL A 104 -14.97 0.64 0.09
C VAL A 104 -16.44 0.89 0.35
N ASP A 105 -17.30 -0.09 0.07
CA ASP A 105 -18.76 0.01 0.21
C ASP A 105 -19.36 1.29 -0.43
N GLY A 106 -18.80 1.69 -1.57
CA GLY A 106 -19.21 2.88 -2.33
C GLY A 106 -18.53 4.19 -1.93
N VAL A 107 -17.71 4.22 -0.87
CA VAL A 107 -17.00 5.42 -0.40
C VAL A 107 -15.59 5.46 -0.96
N SER A 108 -15.25 6.54 -1.67
CA SER A 108 -13.91 6.77 -2.20
C SER A 108 -12.97 7.36 -1.14
N VAL A 109 -11.88 6.66 -0.84
CA VAL A 109 -10.88 7.04 0.16
C VAL A 109 -9.45 6.90 -0.37
N ALA A 110 -8.51 7.62 0.24
CA ALA A 110 -7.09 7.38 0.02
C ALA A 110 -6.69 6.03 0.67
N ASP A 111 -5.82 5.29 0.00
CA ASP A 111 -5.18 4.09 0.52
C ASP A 111 -4.20 4.44 1.66
N PRO A 112 -4.42 3.92 2.89
CA PRO A 112 -3.51 4.13 4.02
C PRO A 112 -2.13 3.49 3.84
N ALA A 113 -1.93 2.63 2.84
CA ALA A 113 -0.63 2.03 2.53
C ALA A 113 0.25 2.94 1.64
N SER A 114 -0.33 3.97 1.03
CA SER A 114 0.37 4.95 0.19
C SER A 114 0.67 6.23 0.93
N GLN A 115 1.78 6.88 0.57
CA GLN A 115 2.02 8.28 0.89
C GLN A 115 0.92 9.16 0.30
N THR A 116 0.80 10.37 0.82
CA THR A 116 -0.30 11.27 0.49
C THR A 116 0.17 12.41 -0.38
N PHE A 117 -0.51 12.61 -1.51
CA PHE A 117 -0.19 13.61 -2.52
C PHE A 117 -1.41 14.48 -2.81
N TYR A 118 -1.21 15.78 -3.02
CA TYR A 118 -2.32 16.66 -3.38
C TYR A 118 -2.55 16.63 -4.89
N GLY A 119 -3.73 16.15 -5.30
CA GLY A 119 -4.11 16.02 -6.70
C GLY A 119 -5.59 15.66 -6.83
N CYS A 120 -6.18 15.83 -8.02
CA CYS A 120 -7.63 15.63 -8.21
C CYS A 120 -8.48 16.43 -7.19
N SER A 121 -7.99 17.61 -6.77
CA SER A 121 -8.60 18.48 -5.76
C SER A 121 -8.76 17.85 -4.36
N ARG A 122 -7.96 16.84 -4.01
CA ARG A 122 -7.93 16.23 -2.67
C ARG A 122 -6.58 15.62 -2.32
N TRP A 123 -6.39 15.31 -1.04
CA TRP A 123 -5.29 14.45 -0.60
C TRP A 123 -5.57 13.02 -1.04
N SER A 124 -4.67 12.47 -1.85
CA SER A 124 -4.87 11.28 -2.66
C SER A 124 -3.70 10.31 -2.53
N SER A 125 -3.96 9.05 -2.82
CA SER A 125 -2.90 8.04 -2.99
C SER A 125 -2.38 8.08 -4.42
N ALA A 126 -1.15 7.61 -4.58
CA ALA A 126 -0.55 7.48 -5.90
C ALA A 126 0.43 6.32 -5.98
N ILE A 127 0.67 5.88 -7.19
CA ILE A 127 1.62 4.83 -7.52
C ILE A 127 2.55 5.30 -8.62
N GLU A 128 3.84 5.06 -8.42
CA GLU A 128 4.89 5.29 -9.42
C GLU A 128 5.24 3.97 -10.09
N ILE A 129 5.13 3.93 -11.42
CA ILE A 129 5.56 2.81 -12.26
C ILE A 129 6.88 3.22 -12.92
N GLN A 130 7.99 2.58 -12.52
CA GLN A 130 9.31 2.91 -13.05
C GLN A 130 9.38 2.73 -14.57
N GLU A 131 10.01 3.70 -15.24
CA GLU A 131 10.35 3.61 -16.65
C GLU A 131 11.75 3.01 -16.81
N ALA A 132 11.88 2.02 -17.68
CA ALA A 132 13.16 1.35 -17.90
C ALA A 132 14.17 2.32 -18.55
N GLY A 133 15.32 2.49 -17.89
CA GLY A 133 16.41 3.33 -18.41
C GLY A 133 16.26 4.83 -18.15
N MET A 134 15.30 5.24 -17.32
CA MET A 134 15.21 6.61 -16.81
C MET A 134 15.50 6.65 -15.30
N ASP A 135 16.72 7.07 -14.94
CA ASP A 135 17.14 7.24 -13.55
C ASP A 135 17.33 8.72 -13.15
N ASP A 136 17.08 9.67 -14.06
CA ASP A 136 17.24 11.12 -13.82
C ASP A 136 16.48 11.65 -12.59
N PHE A 137 15.37 11.00 -12.23
CA PHE A 137 14.51 11.38 -11.10
C PHE A 137 14.77 10.55 -9.83
N GLU A 138 15.74 9.64 -9.86
CA GLU A 138 16.16 8.86 -8.69
C GLU A 138 17.16 9.64 -7.83
N PHE A 139 17.32 9.19 -6.58
CA PHE A 139 18.32 9.75 -5.69
C PHE A 139 19.70 9.18 -6.03
N HIS A 140 20.60 10.06 -6.49
CA HIS A 140 22.01 9.75 -6.75
C HIS A 140 22.91 10.37 -5.69
N ASP A 141 24.15 9.86 -5.55
CA ASP A 141 25.16 10.44 -4.66
C ASP A 141 25.78 11.72 -5.27
N VAL A 142 25.01 12.80 -5.24
CA VAL A 142 25.37 14.11 -5.79
C VAL A 142 24.95 15.23 -4.82
N PRO A 143 25.53 16.44 -4.93
CA PRO A 143 25.03 17.59 -4.17
C PRO A 143 23.56 17.86 -4.49
N HIS A 144 22.69 17.81 -3.48
CA HIS A 144 21.26 18.12 -3.63
C HIS A 144 20.97 19.56 -3.24
N GLY A 145 20.10 20.22 -4.03
CA GLY A 145 19.52 21.50 -3.66
C GLY A 145 18.54 21.36 -2.50
N GLU A 146 18.25 22.48 -1.83
CA GLU A 146 17.21 22.52 -0.82
C GLU A 146 15.86 22.88 -1.44
N VAL A 147 14.79 22.33 -0.87
CA VAL A 147 13.43 22.74 -1.21
C VAL A 147 12.76 23.26 0.05
N ARG A 148 12.31 24.50 0.04
CA ARG A 148 11.82 25.22 1.23
C ARG A 148 10.39 25.69 1.02
N THR A 149 9.53 25.49 2.02
CA THR A 149 8.21 26.13 2.06
C THR A 149 8.29 27.42 2.86
N VAL A 150 8.12 28.56 2.18
CA VAL A 150 8.09 29.89 2.78
C VAL A 150 6.66 30.41 2.80
N HIS A 151 6.25 31.01 3.91
CA HIS A 151 4.95 31.66 4.03
C HIS A 151 5.12 33.17 3.91
N TYR A 152 4.33 33.81 3.05
CA TYR A 152 4.31 35.27 2.88
C TYR A 152 2.88 35.79 2.95
N PHE A 153 2.70 37.03 3.40
CA PHE A 153 1.39 37.69 3.41
C PHE A 153 1.13 38.40 2.08
N SER A 154 0.07 38.02 1.37
CA SER A 154 -0.37 38.64 0.11
C SER A 154 -1.26 39.85 0.42
N GLN A 155 -0.84 41.05 0.02
CA GLN A 155 -1.67 42.26 0.16
C GLN A 155 -2.86 42.28 -0.81
N VAL A 156 -2.74 41.61 -1.97
CA VAL A 156 -3.81 41.51 -2.97
C VAL A 156 -4.95 40.62 -2.46
N ASP A 157 -4.61 39.51 -1.81
CA ASP A 157 -5.59 38.53 -1.32
C ASP A 157 -5.95 38.71 0.17
N GLY A 158 -5.21 39.56 0.89
CA GLY A 158 -5.37 39.76 2.34
C GLY A 158 -5.12 38.51 3.19
N SER A 159 -4.26 37.58 2.73
CA SER A 159 -4.06 36.27 3.38
C SER A 159 -2.61 35.77 3.31
N TRP A 160 -2.27 34.84 4.20
CA TRP A 160 -0.99 34.11 4.18
C TRP A 160 -1.00 33.04 3.09
N ARG A 161 0.07 32.98 2.29
CA ARG A 161 0.23 32.02 1.20
C ARG A 161 1.55 31.24 1.32
N PRO A 162 1.54 29.92 1.10
CA PRO A 162 2.77 29.16 0.96
C PRO A 162 3.35 29.32 -0.45
N LEU A 163 4.68 29.33 -0.54
CA LEU A 163 5.47 29.23 -1.76
C LEU A 163 6.58 28.21 -1.54
N MET A 164 6.81 27.34 -2.52
CA MET A 164 7.93 26.41 -2.53
C MET A 164 9.06 27.03 -3.36
N VAL A 165 10.26 27.15 -2.77
CA VAL A 165 11.48 27.68 -3.41
C VAL A 165 12.59 26.65 -3.38
#